data_AF-A0A444U2E5-F1
#
_entry.id   AF-A0A444U2E5-F1
#
_cell.length_a   1.000
_cell.length_b   1.000
_cell.length_c   1.000
_cell.angle_alpha   90.00
_cell.angle_beta   90.00
_cell.angle_gamma   90.00
#
_symmetry.space_group_name_H-M   'P 1'
#
loop_
_entity.id
_entity.type
_entity.pdbx_description
1 polymer ?
#
loop_
_entity_poly.entity_id
_entity_poly.type
_entity_poly.pdbx_seq_one_letter_code
_entity_poly.pdbx_strand_id
1 'polypeptide(L)'
;MKKIKKIMVNYINGIQHFVCRKIIFEKQWLHLDYAIGQLYGTYFEVAAEGTLQALKANPEENTKETKEAGMDNRNIVDDGRSQKLTRDDIETLKEQGLKEIVQQLIENSSTFRDKTEFAQEKYIKKKKKKYDNTITVLKPSTRIMALMYHGREPGKICNLHYDTLAQMLTLGNIHAGSKIIVFETCAGLVLGAVMERMEGKVFNLPPLMECYPKLHERDGVIGLHLSETWLRHYQVLPNRTHPMLLMSGGGGYILSGMTVEMDPAKSLGPQQTEEPAPKRQKLQDTES
;
A
#
# COMPACT_ATOMS: atom_id res chain seq x y z
N MET A 1 14.04 2.54 21.47
CA MET A 1 14.96 2.10 20.40
C MET A 1 14.20 1.95 19.10
N LYS A 2 14.55 2.75 18.09
CA LYS A 2 13.77 2.94 16.86
C LYS A 2 13.86 1.69 15.98
N LYS A 3 12.71 1.07 15.74
CA LYS A 3 12.55 -0.14 14.91
C LYS A 3 12.64 0.25 13.44
N ILE A 4 13.61 -0.33 12.73
CA ILE A 4 13.83 -0.13 11.30
C ILE A 4 12.96 -1.14 10.54
N LYS A 5 11.93 -0.68 9.80
CA LYS A 5 11.16 -1.50 8.84
C LYS A 5 11.24 -0.88 7.45
N LYS A 6 11.73 -1.66 6.47
CA LYS A 6 12.14 -1.32 5.09
C LYS A 6 10.96 -1.28 4.09
N ILE A 7 11.01 -0.42 3.07
CA ILE A 7 9.94 -0.22 2.05
C ILE A 7 10.60 0.01 0.67
N MET A 8 10.09 -0.66 -0.37
CA MET A 8 10.28 -0.26 -1.77
C MET A 8 8.96 -0.44 -2.55
N VAL A 9 8.75 0.39 -3.57
CA VAL A 9 7.47 1.04 -3.96
C VAL A 9 6.44 0.18 -4.70
N ASN A 10 6.57 -1.15 -4.78
CA ASN A 10 5.48 -2.01 -5.29
C ASN A 10 5.23 -3.28 -4.46
N TYR A 11 6.16 -3.64 -3.57
CA TYR A 11 6.02 -4.73 -2.61
C TYR A 11 6.68 -4.27 -1.31
N ILE A 12 5.87 -3.85 -0.35
CA ILE A 12 6.34 -3.26 0.90
C ILE A 12 6.29 -4.33 1.98
N ASN A 13 7.34 -4.59 2.75
CA ASN A 13 7.31 -5.61 3.82
C ASN A 13 7.73 -5.01 5.15
N GLY A 14 6.90 -5.16 6.17
CA GLY A 14 7.21 -4.75 7.54
C GLY A 14 8.18 -5.73 8.17
N ILE A 15 9.48 -5.44 8.13
CA ILE A 15 10.52 -6.32 8.67
C ILE A 15 11.10 -5.71 9.94
N GLN A 16 11.28 -6.53 10.98
CA GLN A 16 12.07 -6.14 12.14
C GLN A 16 13.50 -6.67 11.98
N HIS A 17 14.49 -5.78 12.05
CA HIS A 17 15.89 -6.20 12.13
C HIS A 17 16.17 -6.92 13.44
N PHE A 18 16.88 -8.03 13.32
CA PHE A 18 17.56 -8.72 14.40
C PHE A 18 18.98 -8.99 13.91
N VAL A 19 19.98 -8.73 14.75
CA VAL A 19 21.38 -8.95 14.42
C VAL A 19 21.59 -10.39 13.95
N CYS A 20 22.32 -10.57 12.85
CA CYS A 20 22.64 -11.87 12.24
C CYS A 20 21.43 -12.69 11.74
N ARG A 21 20.25 -12.08 11.58
CA ARG A 21 19.06 -12.78 11.06
C ARG A 21 18.90 -12.58 9.56
N LYS A 22 18.87 -13.68 8.82
CA LYS A 22 18.46 -13.69 7.41
C LYS A 22 16.95 -13.47 7.30
N ILE A 23 16.54 -12.68 6.33
CA ILE A 23 15.13 -12.46 5.99
C ILE A 23 14.87 -12.88 4.56
N ILE A 24 13.64 -13.25 4.23
CA ILE A 24 13.21 -13.50 2.85
C ILE A 24 12.44 -12.28 2.36
N PHE A 25 12.81 -11.76 1.20
CA PHE A 25 12.08 -10.70 0.49
C PHE A 25 12.05 -11.05 -1.00
N GLU A 26 10.86 -11.08 -1.61
CA GLU A 26 10.68 -11.38 -3.04
C GLU A 26 11.51 -12.59 -3.53
N LYS A 27 11.47 -13.70 -2.76
CA LYS A 27 12.17 -14.97 -3.02
C LYS A 27 13.70 -14.92 -2.88
N GLN A 28 14.24 -13.88 -2.27
CA GLN A 28 15.68 -13.74 -2.01
C GLN A 28 15.96 -13.65 -0.52
N TRP A 29 17.10 -14.23 -0.11
CA TRP A 29 17.64 -14.06 1.24
C TRP A 29 18.37 -12.73 1.34
N LEU A 30 18.20 -12.02 2.45
CA LEU A 30 18.90 -10.77 2.72
C LEU A 30 19.51 -10.76 4.12
N HIS A 31 20.71 -10.22 4.22
CA HIS A 31 21.42 -9.87 5.45
C HIS A 31 21.30 -8.37 5.67
N LEU A 32 20.46 -7.96 6.62
CA LEU A 32 20.20 -6.54 6.87
C LEU A 32 21.30 -5.84 7.66
N ASP A 33 22.28 -6.58 8.20
CA ASP A 33 23.42 -6.01 8.94
C ASP A 33 24.22 -5.03 8.07
N TYR A 34 24.30 -5.29 6.76
CA TYR A 34 24.95 -4.43 5.77
C TYR A 34 24.22 -3.10 5.50
N ALA A 35 22.96 -2.97 5.92
CA ALA A 35 22.21 -1.72 5.80
C ALA A 35 22.36 -0.82 7.03
N ILE A 36 22.99 -1.29 8.10
CA ILE A 36 23.19 -0.52 9.34
C ILE A 36 24.18 0.63 9.07
N GLY A 37 23.88 1.80 9.65
CA GLY A 37 24.69 3.02 9.47
C GLY A 37 24.42 3.77 8.17
N GLN A 38 23.68 3.19 7.23
CA GLN A 38 23.23 3.86 6.01
C GLN A 38 21.95 4.67 6.26
N LEU A 39 21.73 5.70 5.45
CA LEU A 39 20.55 6.54 5.52
C LEU A 39 19.31 5.80 5.01
N TYR A 40 18.14 6.18 5.54
CA TYR A 40 16.88 5.82 4.89
C TYR A 40 16.81 6.49 3.52
N GLY A 41 16.34 5.74 2.52
CA GLY A 41 16.36 6.12 1.12
C GLY A 41 17.54 5.53 0.34
N THR A 42 18.55 4.98 1.03
CA THR A 42 19.69 4.32 0.34
C THR A 42 19.21 3.10 -0.43
N TYR A 43 19.61 3.05 -1.70
CA TYR A 43 19.46 1.91 -2.58
C TYR A 43 20.60 0.92 -2.33
N PHE A 44 20.27 -0.37 -2.35
CA PHE A 44 21.22 -1.46 -2.17
C PHE A 44 21.08 -2.44 -3.31
N GLU A 45 22.18 -2.81 -3.92
CA GLU A 45 22.24 -3.98 -4.78
C GLU A 45 22.37 -5.23 -3.89
N VAL A 46 21.55 -6.25 -4.15
CA VAL A 46 21.65 -7.53 -3.47
C VAL A 46 22.70 -8.37 -4.18
N ALA A 47 23.77 -8.71 -3.48
CA ALA A 47 24.86 -9.54 -3.98
C ALA A 47 24.67 -11.01 -3.55
N ALA A 48 25.66 -11.86 -3.88
CA ALA A 48 25.64 -13.27 -3.54
C ALA A 48 25.38 -13.49 -2.03
N GLU A 49 24.67 -14.57 -1.74
CA GLU A 49 24.26 -14.98 -0.39
C GLU A 49 23.39 -13.98 0.39
N GLY A 50 22.89 -12.92 -0.26
CA GLY A 50 22.00 -11.94 0.35
C GLY A 50 22.72 -10.77 1.01
N THR A 51 24.01 -10.59 0.74
CA THR A 51 24.77 -9.40 1.17
C THR A 51 24.27 -8.14 0.45
N LEU A 52 24.38 -6.98 1.09
CA LEU A 52 23.87 -5.72 0.53
C LEU A 52 25.02 -4.75 0.26
N GLN A 53 25.08 -4.23 -0.96
CA GLN A 53 26.03 -3.18 -1.33
C GLN A 53 25.29 -1.86 -1.55
N ALA A 54 25.62 -0.84 -0.75
CA ALA A 54 25.01 0.48 -0.89
C ALA A 54 25.41 1.14 -2.21
N LEU A 55 24.43 1.68 -2.93
CA LEU A 55 24.63 2.42 -4.17
C LEU A 55 24.79 3.92 -3.87
N LYS A 56 25.73 4.57 -4.57
CA LYS A 56 26.06 5.99 -4.38
C LYS A 56 25.03 6.94 -5.00
N ALA A 57 24.23 6.48 -5.96
CA ALA A 57 23.26 7.27 -6.70
C ALA A 57 21.98 6.47 -6.95
N ASN A 58 20.89 7.18 -7.28
CA ASN A 58 19.63 6.55 -7.65
C ASN A 58 19.77 5.85 -9.02
N PRO A 59 19.57 4.52 -9.11
CA PRO A 59 19.68 3.79 -10.38
C PRO A 59 18.66 4.22 -11.44
N GLU A 60 17.60 4.94 -11.08
CA GLU A 60 16.58 5.42 -12.02
C GLU A 60 16.98 6.69 -12.79
N GLU A 61 17.96 7.47 -12.32
CA GLU A 61 18.36 8.73 -12.95
C GLU A 61 19.29 8.56 -14.17
N ASN A 62 19.88 7.37 -14.35
CA ASN A 62 20.97 7.14 -15.30
C ASN A 62 20.55 6.76 -16.74
N THR A 63 19.30 6.94 -17.15
CA THR A 63 18.86 6.57 -18.51
C THR A 63 18.27 7.76 -19.28
N LYS A 64 19.14 8.59 -19.83
CA LYS A 64 18.85 9.47 -20.98
C LYS A 64 19.91 9.27 -22.05
N GLU A 65 19.86 8.11 -22.71
CA GLU A 65 20.49 7.95 -24.01
C GLU A 65 19.42 8.14 -25.08
N THR A 66 19.69 9.01 -26.04
CA THR A 66 18.87 9.20 -27.23
C THR A 66 18.93 7.91 -28.05
N LYS A 67 17.92 7.04 -27.92
CA LYS A 67 17.87 5.76 -28.63
C LYS A 67 17.03 5.90 -29.90
N GLU A 68 17.56 5.36 -30.99
CA GLU A 68 16.85 5.18 -32.25
C GLU A 68 15.57 4.36 -31.99
N ALA A 69 14.42 4.87 -32.44
CA ALA A 69 13.11 4.26 -32.19
C ALA A 69 12.23 4.33 -33.43
N GLY A 70 11.44 3.27 -33.64
CA GLY A 70 10.47 3.20 -34.72
C GLY A 70 9.25 4.09 -34.48
N MET A 71 8.45 4.33 -35.53
CA MET A 71 7.24 5.15 -35.45
C MET A 71 5.97 4.33 -35.18
N ASP A 72 5.91 3.11 -35.69
CA ASP A 72 4.76 2.21 -35.54
C ASP A 72 5.18 0.73 -35.55
N ASN A 73 4.21 -0.16 -35.40
CA ASN A 73 4.41 -1.60 -35.31
C ASN A 73 3.96 -2.37 -36.56
N ARG A 74 3.74 -1.70 -37.71
CA ARG A 74 3.12 -2.34 -38.90
C ARG A 74 3.94 -3.50 -39.48
N ASN A 75 5.27 -3.43 -39.31
CA ASN A 75 6.23 -4.42 -39.81
C ASN A 75 6.75 -5.36 -38.71
N ILE A 76 6.27 -5.22 -37.46
CA ILE A 76 6.71 -6.08 -36.35
C ILE A 76 5.85 -7.35 -36.37
N VAL A 77 6.49 -8.49 -36.62
CA VAL A 77 5.85 -9.81 -36.65
C VAL A 77 6.19 -10.59 -35.39
N ASP A 78 5.18 -11.22 -34.77
CA ASP A 78 5.38 -12.13 -33.64
C ASP A 78 5.65 -13.55 -34.13
N ASP A 79 6.91 -13.84 -34.43
CA ASP A 79 7.40 -15.13 -34.92
C ASP A 79 7.99 -16.02 -33.81
N GLY A 80 7.99 -15.54 -32.57
CA GLY A 80 8.63 -16.19 -31.42
C GLY A 80 10.17 -16.20 -31.46
N ARG A 81 10.81 -15.59 -32.46
CA ARG A 81 12.27 -15.58 -32.69
C ARG A 81 12.91 -14.21 -32.51
N SER A 82 12.14 -13.25 -32.03
CA SER A 82 12.59 -11.87 -31.76
C SER A 82 13.69 -11.74 -30.70
N GLN A 83 13.86 -12.72 -29.81
CA GLN A 83 14.92 -12.75 -28.80
C GLN A 83 15.91 -13.87 -29.15
N LYS A 84 17.18 -13.51 -29.32
CA LYS A 84 18.23 -14.44 -29.72
C LYS A 84 18.81 -15.23 -28.55
N LEU A 85 18.70 -14.73 -27.32
CA LEU A 85 19.12 -15.45 -26.12
C LEU A 85 18.07 -16.48 -25.71
N THR A 86 18.52 -17.71 -25.49
CA THR A 86 17.68 -18.79 -24.99
C THR A 86 17.45 -18.66 -23.48
N ARG A 87 16.60 -19.51 -22.92
CA ARG A 87 16.38 -19.57 -21.48
C ARG A 87 17.66 -19.96 -20.73
N ASP A 88 18.39 -20.94 -21.25
CA ASP A 88 19.60 -21.48 -20.62
C ASP A 88 20.73 -20.45 -20.62
N ASP A 89 20.84 -19.65 -21.70
CA ASP A 89 21.77 -18.51 -21.75
C ASP A 89 21.46 -17.50 -20.63
N ILE A 90 20.17 -17.19 -20.42
CA ILE A 90 19.74 -16.25 -19.38
C ILE A 90 20.00 -16.82 -17.97
N GLU A 91 19.86 -18.13 -17.77
CA GLU A 91 20.20 -18.77 -16.50
C GLU A 91 21.72 -18.70 -16.24
N THR A 92 22.53 -18.98 -17.26
CA THR A 92 24.00 -18.85 -17.21
C THR A 92 24.43 -17.41 -16.87
N LEU A 93 23.81 -16.39 -17.49
CA LEU A 93 24.09 -14.99 -17.19
C LEU A 93 23.79 -14.63 -15.73
N LYS A 94 22.75 -15.23 -15.14
CA LYS A 94 22.43 -15.01 -13.71
C LYS A 94 23.45 -15.68 -12.79
N GLU A 95 23.88 -16.89 -13.11
CA GLU A 95 24.88 -17.63 -12.34
C GLU A 95 26.23 -16.92 -12.33
N GLN A 96 26.60 -16.31 -13.45
CA GLN A 96 27.81 -15.47 -13.56
C GLN A 96 27.71 -14.14 -12.81
N GLY A 97 26.55 -13.81 -12.22
CA GLY A 97 26.34 -12.56 -11.48
C GLY A 97 26.41 -11.32 -12.37
N LEU A 98 26.19 -11.46 -13.68
CA LEU A 98 26.25 -10.35 -14.62
C LEU A 98 25.15 -9.33 -14.30
N LYS A 99 25.57 -8.09 -14.05
CA LYS A 99 24.69 -6.98 -13.63
C LYS A 99 23.84 -6.42 -14.77
N GLU A 100 24.18 -6.75 -16.01
CA GLU A 100 23.69 -6.09 -17.23
C GLU A 100 22.77 -6.98 -18.08
N ILE A 101 22.06 -7.93 -17.47
CA ILE A 101 21.12 -8.83 -18.17
C ILE A 101 20.11 -8.05 -19.02
N VAL A 102 19.62 -6.92 -18.52
CA VAL A 102 18.66 -6.07 -19.25
C VAL A 102 19.28 -5.53 -20.53
N GLN A 103 20.54 -5.11 -20.49
CA GLN A 103 21.26 -4.59 -21.66
C GLN A 103 21.51 -5.69 -22.69
N GLN A 104 21.97 -6.86 -22.24
CA GLN A 104 22.13 -8.05 -23.10
C GLN A 104 20.82 -8.47 -23.79
N LEU A 105 19.70 -8.42 -23.07
CA LEU A 105 18.37 -8.70 -23.63
C LEU A 105 17.88 -7.65 -24.64
N ILE A 106 18.37 -6.42 -24.55
CA ILE A 106 18.08 -5.35 -25.52
C ILE A 106 18.91 -5.57 -26.79
N GLU A 107 20.21 -5.78 -26.63
CA GLU A 107 21.16 -5.98 -27.74
C GLU A 107 20.82 -7.22 -28.58
N ASN A 108 20.33 -8.28 -27.92
CA ASN A 108 19.95 -9.54 -28.58
C ASN A 108 18.48 -9.58 -29.04
N SER A 109 17.75 -8.47 -28.96
CA SER A 109 16.38 -8.38 -29.48
C SER A 109 16.37 -7.77 -30.89
N SER A 110 15.96 -8.55 -31.89
CA SER A 110 15.89 -8.08 -33.29
C SER A 110 14.85 -6.96 -33.46
N THR A 111 13.76 -6.99 -32.71
CA THR A 111 12.65 -6.03 -32.83
C THR A 111 12.73 -4.84 -31.88
N PHE A 112 13.80 -4.71 -31.08
CA PHE A 112 13.85 -3.63 -30.07
C PHE A 112 13.98 -2.24 -30.70
N ARG A 113 14.80 -2.08 -31.74
CA ARG A 113 15.01 -0.80 -32.42
C ARG A 113 13.76 -0.34 -33.18
N ASP A 114 13.04 -1.29 -33.78
CA ASP A 114 11.81 -1.00 -34.54
C ASP A 114 10.62 -0.63 -33.65
N LYS A 115 10.71 -0.85 -32.33
CA LYS A 115 9.68 -0.43 -31.40
C LYS A 115 9.65 1.09 -31.26
N THR A 116 8.45 1.61 -31.05
CA THR A 116 8.26 2.98 -30.59
C THR A 116 8.95 3.22 -29.27
N GLU A 117 9.35 4.47 -29.02
CA GLU A 117 10.00 4.89 -27.76
C GLU A 117 9.22 4.38 -26.53
N PHE A 118 7.90 4.53 -26.53
CA PHE A 118 7.04 4.03 -25.44
C PHE A 118 7.07 2.51 -25.30
N ALA A 119 7.12 1.77 -26.41
CA ALA A 119 7.21 0.31 -26.38
C ALA A 119 8.60 -0.16 -25.91
N GLN A 120 9.66 0.58 -26.23
CA GLN A 120 11.01 0.37 -25.71
C GLN A 120 11.05 0.61 -24.19
N GLU A 121 10.54 1.73 -23.70
CA GLU A 121 10.44 2.03 -22.26
C GLU A 121 9.62 0.96 -21.52
N LYS A 122 8.46 0.58 -22.05
CA LYS A 122 7.61 -0.48 -21.48
C LYS A 122 8.35 -1.82 -21.42
N TYR A 123 9.14 -2.15 -22.46
CA TYR A 123 9.98 -3.34 -22.47
C TYR A 123 11.07 -3.26 -21.41
N ILE A 124 11.83 -2.17 -21.34
CA ILE A 124 12.89 -1.94 -20.35
C ILE A 124 12.31 -2.04 -18.94
N LYS A 125 11.22 -1.33 -18.65
CA LYS A 125 10.55 -1.36 -17.34
C LYS A 125 10.12 -2.77 -16.95
N LYS A 126 9.59 -3.56 -17.89
CA LYS A 126 9.23 -4.97 -17.66
C LYS A 126 10.46 -5.85 -17.37
N LYS A 127 11.57 -5.63 -18.06
CA LYS A 127 12.82 -6.38 -17.85
C LYS A 127 13.51 -5.97 -16.54
N LYS A 128 13.67 -4.67 -16.27
CA LYS A 128 14.16 -4.16 -14.98
C LYS A 128 13.35 -4.73 -13.82
N LYS A 129 12.01 -4.68 -13.85
CA LYS A 129 11.17 -5.29 -12.80
C LYS A 129 11.47 -6.79 -12.52
N LYS A 130 11.96 -7.53 -13.52
CA LYS A 130 12.23 -8.97 -13.39
C LYS A 130 13.68 -9.29 -13.01
N TYR A 131 14.63 -8.48 -13.44
CA TYR A 131 16.07 -8.79 -13.34
C TYR A 131 16.86 -7.77 -12.50
N ASP A 132 16.31 -6.59 -12.24
CA ASP A 132 16.91 -5.62 -11.33
C ASP A 132 16.87 -6.17 -9.91
N ASN A 133 18.03 -6.19 -9.26
CA ASN A 133 18.23 -6.77 -7.94
C ASN A 133 18.47 -5.71 -6.87
N THR A 134 17.87 -4.54 -7.08
CA THR A 134 18.02 -3.39 -6.19
C THR A 134 16.90 -3.33 -5.16
N ILE A 135 17.21 -2.99 -3.91
CA ILE A 135 16.26 -2.77 -2.82
C ILE A 135 16.54 -1.47 -2.05
N THR A 136 15.50 -0.76 -1.63
CA THR A 136 15.64 0.51 -0.87
C THR A 136 15.15 0.33 0.55
N VAL A 137 15.87 0.88 1.55
CA VAL A 137 15.44 0.90 2.95
C VAL A 137 14.75 2.22 3.24
N LEU A 138 13.47 2.23 3.60
CA LEU A 138 12.80 3.47 4.03
C LEU A 138 12.39 3.40 5.49
N LYS A 139 12.10 4.57 6.05
CA LYS A 139 11.61 4.71 7.41
C LYS A 139 10.13 4.33 7.47
N PRO A 140 9.68 3.55 8.47
CA PRO A 140 8.25 3.31 8.67
C PRO A 140 7.53 4.64 8.89
N SER A 141 6.42 4.82 8.19
CA SER A 141 5.48 5.93 8.41
C SER A 141 4.07 5.44 8.11
N THR A 142 3.07 6.14 8.61
CA THR A 142 1.66 5.81 8.46
C THR A 142 1.29 5.60 7.01
N ARG A 143 1.69 6.54 6.13
CA ARG A 143 1.47 6.45 4.69
C ARG A 143 1.98 5.14 4.11
N ILE A 144 3.18 4.75 4.51
CA ILE A 144 3.83 3.61 3.92
C ILE A 144 3.29 2.28 4.50
N MET A 145 2.99 2.26 5.80
CA MET A 145 2.34 1.12 6.42
C MET A 145 0.93 0.89 5.84
N ALA A 146 0.17 1.95 5.57
CA ALA A 146 -1.14 1.85 4.93
C ALA A 146 -1.04 1.31 3.50
N LEU A 147 -0.11 1.84 2.69
CA LEU A 147 0.17 1.32 1.35
C LEU A 147 0.58 -0.17 1.39
N MET A 148 1.37 -0.56 2.38
CA MET A 148 1.81 -1.93 2.58
C MET A 148 0.66 -2.89 2.84
N TYR A 149 -0.14 -2.59 3.87
CA TYR A 149 -1.25 -3.44 4.25
C TYR A 149 -2.26 -3.54 3.13
N HIS A 150 -2.60 -2.42 2.47
CA HIS A 150 -3.50 -2.44 1.33
C HIS A 150 -2.96 -3.29 0.15
N GLY A 151 -1.66 -3.20 -0.15
CA GLY A 151 -1.06 -3.96 -1.25
C GLY A 151 -0.84 -5.44 -0.97
N ARG A 152 -0.65 -5.83 0.30
CA ARG A 152 -0.35 -7.24 0.68
C ARG A 152 -1.53 -7.97 1.28
N GLU A 153 -2.21 -7.35 2.24
CA GLU A 153 -3.24 -7.97 3.08
C GLU A 153 -4.40 -7.00 3.33
N PRO A 154 -5.08 -6.50 2.28
CA PRO A 154 -6.10 -5.45 2.42
C PRO A 154 -7.26 -5.88 3.32
N GLY A 155 -7.59 -7.18 3.35
CA GLY A 155 -8.60 -7.74 4.25
C GLY A 155 -8.29 -7.56 5.75
N LYS A 156 -7.01 -7.46 6.15
CA LYS A 156 -6.64 -7.23 7.55
C LYS A 156 -6.88 -5.79 8.03
N ILE A 157 -7.10 -4.87 7.10
CA ILE A 157 -7.35 -3.46 7.37
C ILE A 157 -8.71 -3.02 6.84
N CYS A 158 -9.65 -3.95 6.69
CA CYS A 158 -11.00 -3.67 6.18
C CYS A 158 -11.00 -2.96 4.80
N ASN A 159 -9.98 -3.22 3.96
CA ASN A 159 -9.74 -2.53 2.69
C ASN A 159 -9.56 -1.01 2.81
N LEU A 160 -9.16 -0.51 4.00
CA LEU A 160 -8.93 0.91 4.23
C LEU A 160 -7.83 1.43 3.31
N HIS A 161 -8.16 2.43 2.49
CA HIS A 161 -7.15 3.13 1.71
C HIS A 161 -6.41 4.16 2.56
N TYR A 162 -5.19 4.50 2.15
CA TYR A 162 -4.35 5.45 2.88
C TYR A 162 -4.87 6.90 2.81
N ASP A 163 -5.61 7.29 1.75
CA ASP A 163 -6.28 8.58 1.66
C ASP A 163 -7.47 8.68 2.61
N THR A 164 -8.29 7.62 2.70
CA THR A 164 -9.38 7.51 3.68
C THR A 164 -8.82 7.59 5.11
N LEU A 165 -7.72 6.88 5.40
CA LEU A 165 -7.03 6.99 6.69
C LEU A 165 -6.54 8.42 6.95
N ALA A 166 -6.00 9.11 5.95
CA ALA A 166 -5.55 10.50 6.11
C ALA A 166 -6.71 11.46 6.42
N GLN A 167 -7.88 11.26 5.80
CA GLN A 167 -9.09 12.01 6.12
C GLN A 167 -9.60 11.71 7.53
N MET A 168 -9.62 10.45 7.96
CA MET A 168 -9.99 10.09 9.33
C MET A 168 -9.13 10.82 10.37
N LEU A 169 -7.81 10.85 10.17
CA LEU A 169 -6.89 11.56 11.06
C LEU A 169 -7.10 13.08 11.05
N THR A 170 -7.52 13.64 9.92
CA THR A 170 -7.76 15.08 9.75
C THR A 170 -9.10 15.49 10.36
N LEU A 171 -10.18 14.78 10.03
CA LEU A 171 -11.53 15.01 10.55
C LEU A 171 -11.61 14.75 12.06
N GLY A 172 -10.87 13.77 12.57
CA GLY A 172 -10.73 13.53 14.00
C GLY A 172 -9.86 14.55 14.74
N ASN A 173 -9.31 15.55 14.04
CA ASN A 173 -8.41 16.57 14.57
C ASN A 173 -7.28 15.95 15.42
N ILE A 174 -6.61 14.93 14.89
CA ILE A 174 -5.58 14.19 15.62
C ILE A 174 -4.27 14.98 15.62
N HIS A 175 -3.90 15.48 16.79
CA HIS A 175 -2.67 16.26 17.03
C HIS A 175 -2.06 15.96 18.40
N ALA A 176 -0.83 16.42 18.62
CA ALA A 176 -0.14 16.30 19.90
C ALA A 176 -0.94 16.93 21.04
N GLY A 177 -0.98 16.26 22.20
CA GLY A 177 -1.69 16.72 23.40
C GLY A 177 -3.17 16.32 23.48
N SER A 178 -3.77 15.78 22.41
CA SER A 178 -5.17 15.32 22.44
C SER A 178 -5.35 14.07 23.32
N LYS A 179 -6.56 13.84 23.82
CA LYS A 179 -6.98 12.56 24.43
C LYS A 179 -7.97 11.90 23.48
N ILE A 180 -7.51 10.86 22.79
CA ILE A 180 -8.28 10.20 21.74
C ILE A 180 -8.67 8.79 22.19
N ILE A 181 -9.92 8.44 21.91
CA ILE A 181 -10.41 7.06 22.00
C ILE A 181 -10.31 6.47 20.59
N VAL A 182 -9.60 5.35 20.46
CA VAL A 182 -9.50 4.61 19.20
C VAL A 182 -10.17 3.27 19.39
N PHE A 183 -11.09 2.95 18.49
CA PHE A 183 -11.61 1.61 18.31
C PHE A 183 -11.32 1.15 16.88
N GLU A 184 -10.59 0.06 16.73
CA GLU A 184 -10.24 -0.47 15.41
C GLU A 184 -10.18 -2.00 15.37
N THR A 185 -10.39 -2.53 14.16
CA THR A 185 -10.13 -3.91 13.78
C THR A 185 -9.14 -3.97 12.59
N CYS A 186 -8.31 -2.95 12.41
CA CYS A 186 -7.39 -2.78 11.28
C CYS A 186 -5.94 -3.18 11.61
N ALA A 187 -5.76 -4.27 12.36
CA ALA A 187 -4.45 -4.83 12.72
C ALA A 187 -3.45 -3.84 13.36
N GLY A 188 -3.93 -2.83 14.10
CA GLY A 188 -3.06 -1.83 14.72
C GLY A 188 -2.73 -0.63 13.83
N LEU A 189 -3.23 -0.59 12.58
CA LEU A 189 -2.86 0.44 11.61
C LEU A 189 -3.40 1.82 12.00
N VAL A 190 -4.68 1.91 12.40
CA VAL A 190 -5.30 3.19 12.78
C VAL A 190 -4.70 3.67 14.11
N LEU A 191 -4.51 2.77 15.09
CA LEU A 191 -3.84 3.09 16.34
C LEU A 191 -2.42 3.61 16.09
N GLY A 192 -1.64 2.90 15.27
CA GLY A 192 -0.29 3.32 14.90
C GLY A 192 -0.25 4.69 14.22
N ALA A 193 -1.24 4.97 13.36
CA ALA A 193 -1.37 6.25 12.68
C ALA A 193 -1.68 7.41 13.63
N VAL A 194 -2.60 7.19 14.58
CA VAL A 194 -2.92 8.14 15.65
C VAL A 194 -1.69 8.39 16.53
N MET A 195 -0.98 7.32 16.93
CA MET A 195 0.24 7.43 17.73
C MET A 195 1.36 8.21 17.01
N GLU A 196 1.52 8.03 15.70
CA GLU A 196 2.49 8.77 14.89
C GLU A 196 2.22 10.28 14.89
N ARG A 197 0.94 10.69 14.91
CA ARG A 197 0.51 12.10 14.95
C ARG A 197 0.55 12.73 16.34
N MET A 198 0.41 11.94 17.40
CA MET A 198 0.19 12.43 18.76
C MET A 198 1.44 12.48 19.65
N GLU A 199 2.57 11.91 19.22
CA GLU A 199 3.83 11.80 19.99
C GLU A 199 3.72 11.13 21.39
N GLY A 200 2.54 10.66 21.83
CA GLY A 200 2.38 9.73 22.97
C GLY A 200 1.26 10.07 23.96
N LYS A 201 0.15 9.31 23.88
CA LYS A 201 -0.80 8.84 24.92
C LYS A 201 -2.11 8.49 24.20
N VAL A 202 -2.37 7.19 24.01
CA VAL A 202 -3.61 6.70 23.37
C VAL A 202 -4.24 5.65 24.28
N PHE A 203 -5.55 5.74 24.48
CA PHE A 203 -6.32 4.72 25.18
C PHE A 203 -6.95 3.79 24.13
N ASN A 204 -6.47 2.55 24.08
CA ASN A 204 -7.04 1.52 23.20
C ASN A 204 -8.13 0.77 23.97
N LEU A 205 -9.38 0.86 23.51
CA LEU A 205 -10.51 0.17 24.13
C LEU A 205 -10.91 -1.07 23.31
N PRO A 206 -11.33 -2.17 23.96
CA PRO A 206 -11.92 -3.34 23.28
C PRO A 206 -13.22 -3.00 22.52
N PRO A 207 -13.80 -3.95 21.76
CA PRO A 207 -14.94 -3.71 20.89
C PRO A 207 -16.14 -3.00 21.50
N LEU A 208 -16.29 -1.72 21.14
CA LEU A 208 -17.36 -0.82 21.55
C LEU A 208 -18.57 -0.89 20.59
N MET A 209 -18.88 -2.10 20.09
CA MET A 209 -20.08 -2.35 19.27
C MET A 209 -21.37 -1.88 19.95
N GLU A 210 -21.37 -1.70 21.27
CA GLU A 210 -22.51 -1.23 22.05
C GLU A 210 -22.70 0.30 22.11
N CYS A 211 -21.76 1.13 21.64
CA CYS A 211 -21.85 2.58 21.78
C CYS A 211 -22.46 3.30 20.58
N TYR A 212 -22.47 2.69 19.40
CA TYR A 212 -23.05 3.29 18.19
C TYR A 212 -24.56 3.60 18.33
N PRO A 213 -25.42 2.66 18.77
CA PRO A 213 -26.84 2.98 18.99
C PRO A 213 -27.03 3.99 20.14
N LYS A 214 -26.23 3.91 21.21
CA LYS A 214 -26.33 4.82 22.37
C LYS A 214 -25.94 6.28 22.07
N LEU A 215 -25.12 6.51 21.04
CA LEU A 215 -24.77 7.86 20.56
C LEU A 215 -25.79 8.39 19.54
N HIS A 216 -26.45 7.52 18.78
CA HIS A 216 -27.48 7.88 17.82
C HIS A 216 -28.85 8.15 18.48
N GLU A 217 -29.16 7.46 19.58
CA GLU A 217 -30.41 7.62 20.34
C GLU A 217 -30.42 8.84 21.27
N ARG A 218 -29.28 9.53 21.42
CA ARG A 218 -29.15 10.74 22.23
C ARG A 218 -28.88 11.92 21.29
N ASP A 219 -29.59 13.03 21.46
CA ASP A 219 -29.50 14.28 20.67
C ASP A 219 -28.13 15.01 20.81
N GLY A 220 -27.02 14.27 20.65
CA GLY A 220 -25.69 14.71 21.07
C GLY A 220 -24.57 14.71 20.08
N VAL A 221 -24.92 14.53 18.82
CA VAL A 221 -24.00 14.71 17.72
C VAL A 221 -24.65 15.63 16.70
N ILE A 222 -23.97 16.69 16.32
CA ILE A 222 -24.37 17.58 15.23
C ILE A 222 -23.44 17.39 14.03
N GLY A 223 -23.91 17.84 12.86
CA GLY A 223 -23.10 17.82 11.64
C GLY A 223 -22.70 16.41 11.21
N LEU A 224 -23.56 15.42 11.45
CA LEU A 224 -23.36 14.06 10.96
C LEU A 224 -23.22 14.09 9.44
N HIS A 225 -22.08 13.64 8.94
CA HIS A 225 -21.74 13.65 7.54
C HIS A 225 -21.12 12.31 7.14
N LEU A 226 -21.79 11.63 6.21
CA LEU A 226 -21.27 10.43 5.55
C LEU A 226 -20.59 10.86 4.25
N SER A 227 -19.32 10.53 4.10
CA SER A 227 -18.48 10.88 2.95
C SER A 227 -17.72 9.67 2.43
N GLU A 228 -17.41 9.67 1.14
CA GLU A 228 -16.49 8.73 0.50
C GLU A 228 -15.29 9.51 -0.04
N THR A 229 -14.09 8.93 0.04
CA THR A 229 -12.94 9.45 -0.70
C THR A 229 -12.64 8.59 -1.90
N TRP A 230 -12.49 9.26 -3.04
CA TRP A 230 -12.04 8.64 -4.27
C TRP A 230 -10.69 9.20 -4.68
N LEU A 231 -9.69 8.31 -4.71
CA LEU A 231 -8.34 8.63 -5.16
C LEU A 231 -8.04 7.93 -6.48
N ARG A 232 -7.62 8.70 -7.49
CA ARG A 232 -7.20 8.18 -8.78
C ARG A 232 -5.72 8.45 -9.01
N HIS A 233 -4.93 7.38 -9.11
CA HIS A 233 -3.52 7.48 -9.50
C HIS A 233 -3.41 7.79 -11.00
N TYR A 234 -2.55 8.75 -11.33
CA TYR A 234 -2.21 9.07 -12.70
C TYR A 234 -0.82 8.56 -13.02
N GLN A 235 -0.67 7.98 -14.21
CA GLN A 235 0.64 7.91 -14.86
C GLN A 235 0.94 9.30 -15.40
N VAL A 236 2.04 9.90 -14.97
CA VAL A 236 2.49 11.18 -15.49
C VAL A 236 3.75 10.93 -16.30
N LEU A 237 3.59 10.95 -17.62
CA LEU A 237 4.66 10.86 -18.61
C LEU A 237 4.42 11.93 -19.68
N PRO A 238 5.48 12.50 -20.29
CA PRO A 238 5.34 13.44 -21.39
C PRO A 238 4.40 12.90 -22.48
N ASN A 239 3.39 13.68 -22.86
CA ASN A 239 2.37 13.33 -23.87
C ASN A 239 1.56 12.02 -23.62
N ARG A 240 1.63 11.46 -22.41
CA ARG A 240 1.00 10.17 -22.03
C ARG A 240 0.43 10.19 -20.61
N THR A 241 -0.07 11.35 -20.18
CA THR A 241 -0.69 11.47 -18.86
C THR A 241 -2.11 10.89 -18.90
N HIS A 242 -2.33 9.82 -18.14
CA HIS A 242 -3.63 9.16 -18.06
C HIS A 242 -3.82 8.51 -16.68
N PRO A 243 -5.07 8.31 -16.22
CA PRO A 243 -5.33 7.54 -15.00
C PRO A 243 -4.87 6.08 -15.16
N MET A 244 -4.41 5.46 -14.07
CA MET A 244 -4.11 4.03 -14.03
C MET A 244 -5.33 3.22 -14.47
N LEU A 245 -5.20 2.34 -15.46
CA LEU A 245 -6.33 1.61 -16.05
C LEU A 245 -7.08 0.77 -15.01
N LEU A 246 -6.34 0.01 -14.19
CA LEU A 246 -6.87 -0.83 -13.13
C LEU A 246 -6.44 -0.27 -11.77
N MET A 247 -7.40 -0.09 -10.87
CA MET A 247 -7.18 0.31 -9.48
C MET A 247 -8.21 -0.39 -8.59
N SER A 248 -7.94 -0.49 -7.29
CA SER A 248 -9.00 -0.77 -6.31
C SER A 248 -10.06 0.33 -6.36
N GLY A 249 -11.28 -0.02 -5.94
CA GLY A 249 -12.39 0.93 -5.82
C GLY A 249 -12.19 1.95 -4.69
N GLY A 250 -13.27 2.41 -4.06
CA GLY A 250 -13.18 3.28 -2.89
C GLY A 250 -12.56 2.60 -1.67
N GLY A 251 -12.01 3.39 -0.75
CA GLY A 251 -11.39 2.93 0.51
C GLY A 251 -12.38 2.72 1.66
N GLY A 252 -13.68 2.68 1.36
CA GLY A 252 -14.78 2.70 2.32
C GLY A 252 -15.39 4.09 2.51
N TYR A 253 -16.24 4.21 3.53
CA TYR A 253 -16.95 5.45 3.88
C TYR A 253 -16.49 5.98 5.22
N ILE A 254 -16.50 7.30 5.39
CA ILE A 254 -16.24 7.98 6.65
C ILE A 254 -17.54 8.62 7.12
N LEU A 255 -18.01 8.20 8.29
CA LEU A 255 -19.01 8.92 9.05
C LEU A 255 -18.28 9.83 10.05
N SER A 256 -18.60 11.12 10.03
CA SER A 256 -18.03 12.13 10.92
C SER A 256 -19.12 12.99 11.54
N GLY A 257 -18.86 13.59 12.69
CA GLY A 257 -19.78 14.47 13.39
C GLY A 257 -19.10 15.09 14.61
N MET A 258 -19.74 16.10 15.20
CA MET A 258 -19.23 16.81 16.37
C MET A 258 -20.11 16.52 17.57
N THR A 259 -19.52 16.01 18.65
CA THR A 259 -20.22 15.85 19.93
C THR A 259 -20.49 17.21 20.55
N VAL A 260 -21.72 17.44 21.03
CA VAL A 260 -22.12 18.67 21.71
C VAL A 260 -22.65 18.39 23.10
N GLU A 261 -22.57 19.39 23.98
CA GLU A 261 -23.19 19.32 25.30
C GLU A 261 -24.72 19.34 25.17
N MET A 262 -25.41 18.53 25.99
CA MET A 262 -26.86 18.40 25.90
C MET A 262 -27.49 19.56 26.67
N ASP A 263 -28.52 20.18 26.10
CA ASP A 263 -29.39 21.03 26.90
C ASP A 263 -30.34 20.12 27.71
N PRO A 264 -30.20 20.04 29.04
CA PRO A 264 -31.05 19.18 29.88
C PRO A 264 -32.54 19.53 29.80
N ALA A 265 -32.90 20.72 29.27
CA ALA A 265 -34.29 21.13 29.12
C ALA A 265 -35.04 20.46 27.95
N LYS A 266 -34.33 19.92 26.93
CA LYS A 266 -34.96 19.31 25.75
C LYS A 266 -35.22 17.79 25.87
N SER A 267 -34.64 17.11 26.85
CA SER A 267 -34.72 15.65 27.01
C SER A 267 -36.00 15.13 27.71
N LEU A 268 -37.01 15.97 27.95
CA LEU A 268 -38.24 15.65 28.69
C LEU A 268 -39.50 15.57 27.80
N GLY A 269 -39.36 15.28 26.50
CA GLY A 269 -40.50 14.91 25.65
C GLY A 269 -40.95 13.46 25.92
N PRO A 270 -42.26 13.14 25.95
CA PRO A 270 -42.72 11.81 26.33
C PRO A 270 -42.29 10.75 25.31
N GLN A 271 -41.45 9.81 25.75
CA GLN A 271 -41.23 8.54 25.04
C GLN A 271 -42.53 7.74 25.10
N GLN A 272 -43.27 7.68 24.00
CA GLN A 272 -44.31 6.67 23.82
C GLN A 272 -43.62 5.31 23.64
N THR A 273 -43.64 4.49 24.69
CA THR A 273 -43.38 3.06 24.59
C THR A 273 -44.53 2.41 23.82
N GLU A 274 -44.36 2.20 22.52
CA GLU A 274 -45.17 1.21 21.80
C GLU A 274 -44.64 -0.20 22.13
N GLU A 275 -45.51 -1.01 22.71
CA GLU A 275 -45.27 -2.42 23.01
C GLU A 275 -45.24 -3.23 21.69
N PRO A 276 -44.21 -4.04 21.41
CA PRO A 276 -44.15 -4.79 20.15
C PRO A 276 -45.20 -5.91 20.14
N ALA A 277 -46.03 -5.94 19.10
CA ALA A 277 -47.10 -6.92 18.93
C ALA A 277 -46.60 -8.38 19.02
N PRO A 278 -47.34 -9.29 19.70
CA PRO A 278 -46.91 -10.67 19.89
C PRO A 278 -46.93 -11.46 18.57
N LYS A 279 -45.81 -12.13 18.26
CA LYS A 279 -45.69 -13.06 17.12
C LYS A 279 -46.59 -14.29 17.36
N ARG A 280 -47.53 -14.55 16.45
CA ARG A 280 -48.32 -15.80 16.42
C ARG A 280 -47.39 -17.03 16.41
N GLN A 281 -47.54 -17.92 17.39
CA GLN A 281 -46.91 -19.25 17.39
C GLN A 281 -47.50 -20.11 16.26
N LYS A 282 -46.63 -20.79 15.50
CA LYS A 282 -47.04 -21.85 14.56
C LYS A 282 -47.46 -23.08 15.36
N LEU A 283 -48.69 -23.54 15.15
CA LEU A 283 -49.18 -24.84 15.62
C LEU A 283 -48.30 -25.96 15.01
N GLN A 284 -47.89 -26.90 15.85
CA GLN A 284 -47.28 -28.16 15.43
C GLN A 284 -48.40 -29.11 15.00
N ASP A 285 -48.32 -29.64 13.79
CA ASP A 285 -49.20 -30.70 13.32
C ASP A 285 -48.84 -31.99 14.08
N THR A 286 -49.77 -32.48 14.90
CA THR A 286 -49.74 -33.85 15.45
C THR A 286 -50.49 -34.78 14.51
N GLU A 287 -49.80 -35.80 14.03
CA GLU A 287 -50.32 -36.90 13.22
C GLU A 287 -51.44 -37.68 13.93
N SER A 288 -52.43 -38.10 13.14
CA SER A 288 -53.28 -39.29 13.37
C SER A 288 -53.72 -39.85 12.03
#